data_AF-A0A263HE15-F1
#
_entry.id   AF-A0A263HE15-F1
#
_cell.length_a   1.000
_cell.length_b   1.000
_cell.length_c   1.000
_cell.angle_alpha   90.00
_cell.angle_beta   90.00
_cell.angle_gamma   90.00
#
_symmetry.space_group_name_H-M   'P 1'
#
loop_
_entity.id
_entity.type
_entity.pdbx_description
1 polymer ?
#
loop_
_entity_poly.entity_id
_entity_poly.type
_entity_poly.pdbx_seq_one_letter_code
_entity_poly.pdbx_strand_id
1 'polypeptide(L)'
;MKKGIYVNGKPVFTQIAHGNVKNMVASSQTISIENGQVSIQAPQISIDGQVIVLEKAPVLHIEVFGNVNHIDAGNVTDIAVTGNVERIETVNGDVSIHGDVSGSVKTVNGDVQAQRIQGAVNTVSGDIYRDD
;
A
#
# COMPACT_ATOMS: atom_id res chain seq x y z
N MET A 1 -20.36 10.97 21.21
CA MET A 1 -19.19 10.84 20.30
C MET A 1 -19.11 9.40 19.85
N LYS A 2 -19.00 9.14 18.55
CA LYS A 2 -18.89 7.77 18.01
C LYS A 2 -17.52 7.19 18.39
N LYS A 3 -17.48 5.99 18.98
CA LYS A 3 -16.26 5.24 19.31
C LYS A 3 -16.34 3.92 18.55
N GLY A 4 -15.43 3.67 17.62
CA GLY A 4 -15.39 2.44 16.82
C GLY A 4 -14.96 2.67 15.38
N ILE A 5 -14.69 1.58 14.68
CA ILE A 5 -14.35 1.55 13.26
C ILE A 5 -15.64 1.35 12.46
N TYR A 6 -15.85 2.13 11.40
CA TYR A 6 -17.06 2.10 10.58
C TYR A 6 -16.72 1.93 9.10
N VAL A 7 -17.34 0.96 8.43
CA VAL A 7 -17.20 0.74 6.98
C VAL A 7 -18.58 0.91 6.34
N ASN A 8 -18.70 1.80 5.34
CA ASN A 8 -19.97 2.14 4.69
C ASN A 8 -21.09 2.51 5.69
N GLY A 9 -20.74 3.27 6.73
CA GLY A 9 -21.68 3.69 7.77
C GLY A 9 -22.06 2.61 8.78
N LYS A 10 -21.61 1.35 8.61
CA LYS A 10 -21.85 0.25 9.54
C LYS A 10 -20.70 0.12 10.56
N PRO A 11 -20.97 0.02 11.87
CA PRO A 11 -19.93 -0.24 12.86
C PRO A 11 -19.37 -1.65 12.65
N VAL A 12 -18.06 -1.75 12.46
CA VAL A 12 -17.34 -3.03 12.32
C VAL A 12 -16.73 -3.46 13.66
N PHE A 13 -16.53 -2.51 14.60
CA PHE A 13 -15.98 -2.79 15.93
C PHE A 13 -16.74 -2.03 17.02
N THR A 14 -17.26 -2.74 18.01
CA THR A 14 -17.87 -2.16 19.22
C THR A 14 -16.98 -2.27 20.46
N GLN A 15 -15.84 -2.98 20.39
CA GLN A 15 -14.89 -3.10 21.50
C GLN A 15 -13.48 -3.42 21.00
N ILE A 16 -12.54 -2.48 21.13
CA ILE A 16 -11.11 -2.73 20.92
C ILE A 16 -10.55 -3.10 22.30
N ALA A 17 -10.08 -4.34 22.45
CA ALA A 17 -9.36 -4.76 23.65
C ALA A 17 -8.04 -3.98 23.74
N HIS A 18 -7.79 -3.39 24.90
CA HIS A 18 -6.61 -2.57 25.20
C HIS A 18 -5.31 -3.21 24.66
N GLY A 19 -4.62 -2.58 23.70
CA GLY A 19 -3.25 -2.97 23.39
C GLY A 19 -2.67 -2.55 22.05
N ASN A 20 -3.24 -2.99 20.94
CA ASN A 20 -2.42 -3.07 19.72
C ASN A 20 -2.70 -1.98 18.68
N VAL A 21 -3.91 -1.42 18.63
CA VAL A 21 -4.25 -0.40 17.65
C VAL A 21 -4.52 0.91 18.37
N LYS A 22 -3.52 1.81 18.41
CA LYS A 22 -3.66 3.10 19.08
C LYS A 22 -4.56 4.07 18.31
N ASN A 23 -4.53 4.02 16.99
CA ASN A 23 -5.27 4.93 16.12
C ASN A 23 -5.52 4.24 14.76
N MET A 24 -6.65 3.53 14.60
CA MET A 24 -7.08 3.09 13.28
C MET A 24 -8.33 3.82 12.79
N VAL A 25 -8.16 4.55 11.70
CA VAL A 25 -9.25 5.25 11.00
C VAL A 25 -9.44 4.56 9.66
N ALA A 26 -10.52 3.80 9.53
CA ALA A 26 -11.03 3.35 8.25
C ALA A 26 -12.16 4.29 7.84
N SER A 27 -11.97 5.03 6.75
CA SER A 27 -13.00 5.79 6.06
C SER A 27 -13.27 5.15 4.70
N SER A 28 -14.21 5.69 3.93
CA SER A 28 -14.37 5.29 2.52
C SER A 28 -13.14 5.62 1.65
N GLN A 29 -12.15 6.32 2.20
CA GLN A 29 -11.00 6.88 1.47
C GLN A 29 -9.65 6.46 2.06
N THR A 30 -9.58 6.07 3.34
CA THR A 30 -8.29 5.86 4.04
C THR A 30 -8.36 4.70 5.04
N ILE A 31 -7.27 3.96 5.18
CA ILE A 31 -7.00 3.05 6.31
C ILE A 31 -5.67 3.48 6.92
N SER A 32 -5.68 4.09 8.10
CA SER A 32 -4.47 4.48 8.83
C SER A 32 -4.30 3.58 10.04
N ILE A 33 -3.09 3.10 10.36
CA ILE A 33 -2.81 2.34 11.60
C ILE A 33 -1.51 2.87 12.20
N GLU A 34 -1.46 3.03 13.52
CA GLU A 34 -0.22 3.26 14.27
C GLU A 34 0.22 1.94 14.93
N ASN A 35 1.24 1.28 14.35
CA ASN A 35 1.74 -0.06 14.70
C ASN A 35 0.67 -1.18 14.59
N GLY A 36 0.81 -2.07 13.61
CA GLY A 36 -0.13 -3.18 13.36
C GLY A 36 0.01 -3.72 11.94
N GLN A 37 -0.75 -4.76 11.57
CA GLN A 37 -0.71 -5.33 10.22
C GLN A 37 -2.07 -5.18 9.52
N VAL A 38 -2.07 -4.55 8.34
CA VAL A 38 -3.16 -4.64 7.36
C VAL A 38 -2.71 -5.52 6.22
N SER A 39 -3.53 -6.53 5.91
CA SER A 39 -3.35 -7.41 4.77
C SER A 39 -4.61 -7.35 3.91
N ILE A 40 -4.49 -6.90 2.67
CA ILE A 40 -5.59 -6.90 1.71
C ILE A 40 -5.37 -8.09 0.77
N GLN A 41 -6.24 -9.10 0.85
CA GLN A 41 -6.20 -10.28 -0.02
C GLN A 41 -7.53 -10.34 -0.74
N ALA A 42 -7.60 -10.04 -2.03
CA ALA A 42 -8.90 -9.93 -2.70
C ALA A 42 -9.80 -11.19 -2.51
N PRO A 43 -11.09 -11.03 -2.19
CA PRO A 43 -11.86 -9.81 -1.91
C PRO A 43 -11.95 -9.47 -0.41
N GLN A 44 -11.04 -9.95 0.42
CA GLN A 44 -11.01 -9.75 1.87
C GLN A 44 -9.95 -8.72 2.33
N ILE A 45 -10.26 -8.02 3.41
CA ILE A 45 -9.30 -7.22 4.18
C ILE A 45 -9.13 -7.90 5.54
N SER A 46 -7.90 -8.20 5.92
CA SER A 46 -7.54 -8.68 7.24
C SER A 46 -6.82 -7.59 8.04
N ILE A 47 -7.28 -7.35 9.26
CA ILE A 47 -6.68 -6.40 10.20
C ILE A 47 -6.41 -7.15 11.48
N ASP A 48 -5.13 -7.28 11.86
CA ASP A 48 -4.68 -8.05 13.03
C ASP A 48 -5.36 -9.45 13.14
N GLY A 49 -5.53 -10.12 12.00
CA GLY A 49 -6.11 -11.46 11.89
C GLY A 49 -7.63 -11.51 11.73
N GLN A 50 -8.33 -10.38 11.77
CA GLN A 50 -9.79 -10.33 11.55
C GLN A 50 -10.14 -10.04 10.09
N VAL A 51 -10.99 -10.90 9.50
CA VAL A 51 -11.37 -10.86 8.08
C VAL A 51 -12.66 -10.08 7.82
N ILE A 52 -12.62 -9.15 6.85
CA ILE A 52 -13.75 -8.42 6.29
C ILE A 52 -13.88 -8.84 4.82
N VAL A 53 -15.02 -9.38 4.40
CA VAL A 53 -15.28 -9.77 3.01
C VAL A 53 -15.93 -8.60 2.25
N LEU A 54 -15.38 -8.24 1.09
CA LEU A 54 -15.89 -7.21 0.20
C LEU A 54 -16.64 -7.84 -0.99
N GLU A 55 -17.58 -7.10 -1.57
CA GLU A 55 -18.33 -7.55 -2.75
C GLU A 55 -17.48 -7.55 -4.03
N LYS A 56 -16.41 -6.75 -4.07
CA LYS A 56 -15.44 -6.67 -5.16
C LYS A 56 -14.03 -6.52 -4.61
N ALA A 57 -13.05 -6.99 -5.37
CA ALA A 57 -11.65 -6.73 -5.06
C ALA A 57 -11.41 -5.20 -5.03
N PRO A 58 -10.83 -4.66 -3.96
CA PRO A 58 -10.48 -3.25 -3.90
C PRO A 58 -9.31 -2.99 -4.86
N VAL A 59 -9.38 -1.88 -5.57
CA VAL A 59 -8.24 -1.33 -6.29
C VAL A 59 -7.51 -0.40 -5.34
N LEU A 60 -6.20 -0.56 -5.23
CA LEU A 60 -5.40 0.13 -4.22
C LEU A 60 -4.58 1.26 -4.82
N HIS A 61 -4.59 2.42 -4.16
CA HIS A 61 -3.66 3.51 -4.39
C HIS A 61 -2.74 3.60 -3.18
N ILE A 62 -1.43 3.50 -3.37
CA ILE A 62 -0.45 3.44 -2.27
C ILE A 62 0.43 4.68 -2.29
N GLU A 63 0.35 5.50 -1.25
CA GLU A 63 1.27 6.63 -1.03
C GLU A 63 2.10 6.39 0.24
N VAL A 64 3.43 6.51 0.12
CA VAL A 64 4.37 6.41 1.25
C VAL A 64 5.15 7.71 1.38
N PHE A 65 4.93 8.42 2.49
CA PHE A 65 5.69 9.61 2.86
C PHE A 65 6.90 9.24 3.71
N GLY A 66 8.00 8.89 3.05
CA GLY A 66 9.24 8.47 3.70
C GLY A 66 9.90 7.29 2.99
N ASN A 67 10.81 6.62 3.71
CA ASN A 67 11.51 5.45 3.17
C ASN A 67 10.66 4.19 3.31
N VAL A 68 10.85 3.23 2.41
CA VAL A 68 10.21 1.93 2.48
C VAL A 68 11.20 0.81 2.20
N ASN A 69 11.20 -0.20 3.06
CA ASN A 69 12.05 -1.37 2.88
C ASN A 69 11.39 -2.37 1.90
N HIS A 70 10.08 -2.58 2.01
CA HIS A 70 9.38 -3.54 1.16
C HIS A 70 7.92 -3.18 0.91
N ILE A 71 7.49 -3.20 -0.36
CA ILE A 71 6.10 -3.24 -0.80
C ILE A 71 5.90 -4.45 -1.70
N ASP A 72 4.86 -5.24 -1.44
CA ASP A 72 4.38 -6.33 -2.30
C ASP A 72 2.87 -6.11 -2.48
N ALA A 73 2.44 -5.79 -3.70
CA ALA A 73 1.06 -5.41 -3.97
C ALA A 73 0.57 -5.89 -5.34
N GLY A 74 -0.49 -6.71 -5.39
CA GLY A 74 -0.96 -7.31 -6.65
C GLY A 74 -2.03 -6.51 -7.42
N ASN A 75 -2.91 -5.78 -6.73
CA ASN A 75 -4.06 -5.06 -7.33
C ASN A 75 -4.00 -3.57 -6.98
N VAL A 76 -2.96 -2.87 -7.44
CA VAL A 76 -2.81 -1.42 -7.29
C VAL A 76 -3.10 -0.70 -8.61
N THR A 77 -3.58 0.55 -8.54
CA THR A 77 -3.54 1.49 -9.66
C THR A 77 -2.17 2.10 -9.83
N ASP A 78 -1.49 2.37 -8.72
CA ASP A 78 -0.21 3.07 -8.69
C ASP A 78 0.39 3.04 -7.27
N ILE A 79 1.71 3.26 -7.21
CA ILE A 79 2.50 3.35 -5.98
C ILE A 79 3.36 4.61 -6.06
N ALA A 80 3.20 5.52 -5.11
CA ALA A 80 4.03 6.71 -4.95
C ALA A 80 4.83 6.64 -3.65
N VAL A 81 6.16 6.83 -3.72
CA VAL A 81 7.05 6.84 -2.55
C VAL A 81 7.89 8.12 -2.58
N THR A 82 7.85 8.92 -1.52
CA THR A 82 8.61 10.19 -1.47
C THR A 82 10.06 10.02 -1.03
N GLY A 83 10.42 8.88 -0.43
CA GLY A 83 11.77 8.59 0.07
C GLY A 83 12.46 7.44 -0.68
N ASN A 84 13.46 6.85 -0.02
CA ASN A 84 14.26 5.77 -0.60
C ASN A 84 13.53 4.43 -0.54
N VAL A 85 13.81 3.57 -1.53
CA VAL A 85 13.18 2.26 -1.70
C VAL A 85 14.24 1.17 -1.76
N GLU A 86 14.06 0.13 -0.93
CA GLU A 86 14.83 -1.10 -1.07
C GLU A 86 14.13 -2.12 -1.98
N ARG A 87 12.82 -2.37 -1.82
CA ARG A 87 12.13 -3.36 -2.65
C ARG A 87 10.65 -3.02 -2.92
N ILE A 88 10.25 -3.06 -4.18
CA ILE A 88 8.83 -3.02 -4.60
C ILE A 88 8.58 -4.16 -5.59
N GLU A 89 7.51 -4.92 -5.36
CA GLU A 89 6.96 -5.84 -6.34
C GLU A 89 5.48 -5.54 -6.54
N THR A 90 5.09 -5.30 -7.80
CA THR A 90 3.69 -5.14 -8.19
C THR A 90 3.39 -5.85 -9.50
N VAL A 91 2.11 -6.14 -9.74
CA VAL A 91 1.64 -6.68 -11.03
C VAL A 91 1.13 -5.55 -11.93
N ASN A 92 0.46 -4.56 -11.36
CA ASN A 92 -0.16 -3.47 -12.12
C ASN A 92 0.18 -2.12 -11.50
N GLY A 93 0.06 -1.07 -12.29
CA GLY A 93 0.18 0.31 -11.84
C GLY A 93 1.58 0.86 -11.96
N ASP A 94 1.63 2.18 -12.12
CA ASP A 94 2.89 2.93 -12.23
C ASP A 94 3.54 3.06 -10.86
N VAL A 95 4.86 3.05 -10.83
CA VAL A 95 5.68 3.18 -9.62
C VAL A 95 6.50 4.45 -9.71
N SER A 96 6.15 5.46 -8.90
CA SER A 96 6.83 6.75 -8.84
C SER A 96 7.60 6.89 -7.52
N ILE A 97 8.93 7.00 -7.61
CA ILE A 97 9.84 7.04 -6.46
C ILE A 97 10.64 8.35 -6.51
N HIS A 98 10.36 9.28 -5.61
CA HIS A 98 11.07 10.57 -5.59
C HIS A 98 12.45 10.49 -4.92
N GLY A 99 12.80 9.35 -4.33
CA GLY A 99 14.12 9.07 -3.77
C GLY A 99 14.92 8.04 -4.58
N ASP A 100 15.91 7.43 -3.93
CA ASP A 100 16.79 6.44 -4.55
C ASP A 100 16.22 5.02 -4.44
N VAL A 101 16.40 4.22 -5.50
CA VAL A 101 16.21 2.77 -5.48
C VAL A 101 17.54 2.09 -5.20
N SER A 102 17.74 1.64 -3.96
CA SER A 102 18.96 0.93 -3.54
C SER A 102 18.91 -0.58 -3.77
N GLY A 103 17.72 -1.18 -3.87
CA GLY A 103 17.52 -2.62 -4.10
C GLY A 103 16.78 -2.92 -5.40
N SER A 104 15.63 -3.61 -5.37
CA SER A 104 14.95 -4.08 -6.59
C SER A 104 13.51 -3.57 -6.73
N VAL A 105 13.16 -3.04 -7.90
CA VAL A 105 11.76 -2.72 -8.26
C VAL A 105 11.33 -3.60 -9.42
N LYS A 106 10.19 -4.29 -9.26
CA LYS A 106 9.61 -5.13 -10.30
C LYS A 106 8.14 -4.79 -10.50
N THR A 107 7.75 -4.48 -11.73
CA THR A 107 6.35 -4.38 -12.14
C THR A 107 6.11 -5.26 -13.37
N VAL A 108 4.87 -5.69 -13.61
CA VAL A 108 4.49 -6.36 -14.85
C VAL A 108 3.89 -5.36 -15.82
N ASN A 109 2.89 -4.60 -15.39
CA ASN A 109 2.22 -3.58 -16.20
C ASN A 109 2.31 -2.22 -15.49
N GLY A 110 3.09 -1.31 -16.05
CA GLY A 110 3.26 0.04 -15.53
C GLY A 110 4.67 0.55 -15.72
N ASP A 111 4.77 1.87 -15.65
CA ASP A 111 6.03 2.58 -15.75
C ASP A 111 6.73 2.61 -14.39
N VAL A 112 8.07 2.73 -14.42
CA VAL A 112 8.86 2.95 -13.22
C VAL A 112 9.68 4.23 -13.37
N GLN A 113 9.41 5.17 -12.48
CA GLN A 113 10.12 6.44 -12.36
C GLN A 113 10.87 6.49 -11.03
N ALA A 114 12.15 6.87 -11.07
CA ALA A 114 12.94 7.07 -9.85
C ALA A 114 13.96 8.21 -9.97
N GLN A 115 14.31 8.87 -8.85
CA GLN A 115 15.36 9.91 -8.85
C GLN A 115 16.74 9.30 -9.18
N ARG A 116 17.03 8.11 -8.64
CA ARG A 116 18.25 7.34 -8.96
C ARG A 116 17.97 5.85 -8.85
N ILE A 117 18.44 5.10 -9.84
CA ILE A 117 18.37 3.64 -9.84
C ILE A 117 19.77 3.09 -9.58
N GLN A 118 20.02 2.64 -8.35
CA GLN A 118 21.29 2.02 -7.96
C GLN A 118 21.22 0.48 -8.02
N GLY A 119 20.03 -0.08 -7.80
CA GLY A 119 19.79 -1.52 -7.93
C GLY A 119 19.00 -1.89 -9.19
N ALA A 120 18.35 -3.05 -9.18
CA ALA A 120 17.72 -3.63 -10.38
C ALA A 120 16.27 -3.14 -10.56
N VAL A 121 15.92 -2.70 -11.77
CA VAL A 121 14.54 -2.33 -12.12
C VAL A 121 14.09 -3.14 -13.33
N ASN A 122 12.91 -3.73 -13.25
CA ASN A 122 12.32 -4.52 -14.33
C ASN A 122 10.83 -4.20 -14.48
N THR A 123 10.42 -3.88 -15.71
CA THR A 123 9.03 -3.85 -16.13
C THR A 123 8.87 -4.78 -17.33
N VAL A 124 7.75 -5.50 -17.42
CA VAL A 124 7.44 -6.33 -18.59
C VAL A 124 6.76 -5.49 -19.67
N SER A 125 5.84 -4.61 -19.26
CA SER A 125 5.09 -3.72 -20.12
C SER A 125 5.02 -2.33 -19.47
N GLY A 126 5.91 -1.45 -19.91
CA GLY A 126 6.04 -0.07 -19.45
C GLY A 126 7.45 0.44 -19.72
N ASP A 127 7.69 1.69 -19.39
CA ASP A 127 8.98 2.35 -19.51
C ASP A 127 9.67 2.47 -18.15
N ILE A 128 11.01 2.51 -18.19
CA ILE A 128 11.82 2.81 -17.01
C ILE A 128 12.56 4.10 -17.31
N TYR A 129 12.31 5.13 -16.51
CA TYR A 129 12.94 6.43 -16.68
C TYR A 129 13.36 7.04 -15.36
N ARG A 130 14.29 7.98 -15.46
CA ARG A 130 14.75 8.78 -14.35
C ARG A 130 13.88 10.02 -14.24
N ASP A 131 13.62 10.46 -13.02
CA ASP A 131 13.04 11.78 -12.76
C ASP A 131 14.17 12.83 -12.76
N ASP A 132 14.07 13.80 -13.67
CA ASP A 132 15.10 14.81 -13.96
C ASP A 132 14.87 16.11 -13.17
#